data_AF-A0A975GGU0-F1
#
_entry.id   AF-A0A975GGU0-F1
#
_cell.length_a   1.000
_cell.length_b   1.000
_cell.length_c   1.000
_cell.angle_alpha   90.00
_cell.angle_beta   90.00
_cell.angle_gamma   90.00
#
_symmetry.space_group_name_H-M   'P 1'
#
loop_
_entity.id
_entity.type
_entity.pdbx_description
1 polymer ?
#
loop_
_entity_poly.entity_id
_entity_poly.type
_entity_poly.pdbx_seq_one_letter_code
_entity_poly.pdbx_strand_id
1 'polypeptide(L)' 'MSDWDFLYEMNERGYSPEEIADAAGSGAAPWEWEHIAKQEIKTEWEQLKKLRDTGQISRKEFKIRKAQIFR' A
#
# COMPACT_ATOMS: atom_id res chain seq x y z
N MET A 1 -3.34 9.51 -14.79
CA MET A 1 -2.08 10.26 -14.99
C MET A 1 -1.61 9.97 -16.40
N SER A 2 -1.02 10.96 -17.09
CA SER A 2 -0.38 10.72 -18.40
C SER A 2 0.97 10.03 -18.17
N ASP A 3 1.40 9.16 -19.08
CA ASP A 3 2.69 8.45 -19.00
C ASP A 3 3.88 9.43 -18.90
N TRP A 4 3.74 10.64 -19.45
CA TRP A 4 4.75 11.71 -19.34
C TRP A 4 4.82 12.33 -17.94
N ASP A 5 3.68 12.51 -17.27
CA ASP A 5 3.64 13.04 -15.90
C ASP A 5 4.30 12.04 -14.94
N PHE A 6 4.10 10.75 -15.19
CA PHE A 6 4.73 9.65 -14.44
C PHE A 6 6.26 9.68 -14.56
N LEU A 7 6.79 9.75 -15.78
CA LEU A 7 8.24 9.80 -16.02
C LEU A 7 8.87 11.05 -15.41
N TYR A 8 8.19 12.21 -15.53
CA TYR A 8 8.64 13.45 -14.94
C TYR A 8 8.68 13.38 -13.42
N GLU A 9 7.64 12.80 -12.79
CA GLU A 9 7.58 12.62 -11.34
C GLU A 9 8.66 11.65 -10.82
N MET A 10 8.98 10.58 -11.57
CA MET A 10 10.09 9.70 -11.20
C MET A 10 11.44 10.43 -11.25
N ASN A 11 11.65 11.24 -12.29
CA ASN A 11 12.87 12.02 -12.42
C ASN A 11 12.99 13.09 -11.32
N GLU A 12 11.91 13.78 -10.96
CA GLU A 12 11.88 14.75 -9.85
C GLU A 12 12.15 14.11 -8.48
N ARG A 13 11.69 12.88 -8.28
CA ARG A 13 11.96 12.10 -7.06
C ARG A 13 13.39 11.54 -7.00
N GLY A 14 14.18 11.69 -8.08
CA GLY A 14 15.60 11.33 -8.13
C GLY A 14 15.87 9.87 -8.47
N TYR A 15 14.92 9.15 -9.07
CA TYR A 15 15.13 7.78 -9.54
C TYR A 15 16.08 7.73 -10.75
N SER A 16 16.85 6.66 -10.89
CA SER A 16 17.77 6.50 -12.01
C SER A 16 17.03 6.23 -13.33
N PRO A 17 17.62 6.54 -14.49
CA PRO A 17 17.03 6.23 -15.79
C PRO A 17 16.66 4.75 -15.98
N GLU A 18 17.43 3.84 -15.37
CA GLU A 18 17.17 2.40 -15.37
C GLU A 18 15.92 2.04 -14.54
N GLU A 19 15.77 2.64 -13.35
CA GLU A 19 14.58 2.46 -12.51
C GLU A 19 13.32 3.04 -13.18
N ILE A 20 13.48 4.15 -13.88
CA ILE A 20 12.40 4.78 -14.66
C ILE A 20 11.99 3.89 -15.84
N ALA A 21 12.95 3.31 -16.55
CA ALA A 21 12.67 2.42 -17.68
C ALA A 21 11.98 1.11 -17.21
N ASP A 22 12.40 0.56 -16.08
CA ASP A 22 11.77 -0.64 -15.48
C ASP A 22 10.33 -0.35 -15.01
N ALA A 23 10.12 0.79 -14.36
CA ALA A 23 8.80 1.25 -13.94
C ALA A 23 7.88 1.56 -15.14
N ALA A 24 8.41 2.16 -16.21
CA ALA A 24 7.68 2.40 -17.45
C ALA A 24 7.33 1.10 -18.20
N GLY A 25 8.20 0.10 -18.14
CA GLY A 25 7.98 -1.22 -18.73
C GLY A 25 6.98 -2.08 -17.95
N SER A 26 6.96 -1.96 -16.62
CA SER A 26 6.00 -2.63 -15.74
C SER A 26 4.66 -1.90 -15.64
N GLY A 27 4.61 -0.62 -16.01
CA GLY A 27 3.41 0.23 -15.96
C GLY A 27 2.99 0.63 -14.55
N ALA A 28 3.87 0.47 -13.56
CA ALA A 28 3.61 0.82 -12.17
C ALA A 28 4.86 1.46 -11.54
N ALA A 29 4.66 2.57 -10.84
CA ALA A 29 5.74 3.26 -10.15
C ALA A 29 6.18 2.49 -8.89
N PRO A 30 7.46 2.59 -8.49
CA PRO A 30 7.94 2.02 -7.23
C PRO A 30 7.11 2.44 -6.01
N TRP A 31 6.64 3.69 -5.97
CA TRP A 31 5.80 4.20 -4.88
C TRP A 31 4.32 3.82 -4.98
N GLU A 32 3.86 3.36 -6.15
CA GLU A 32 2.51 2.83 -6.27
C GLU A 32 2.41 1.49 -5.54
N TRP A 33 3.47 0.69 -5.53
CA TRP A 33 3.56 -0.51 -4.70
C TRP A 33 3.46 -0.18 -3.20
N GLU A 34 4.12 0.88 -2.73
CA GLU A 34 3.94 1.34 -1.35
C GLU A 34 2.51 1.84 -1.08
N HIS A 35 1.88 2.49 -2.06
CA HIS A 35 0.51 2.94 -1.93
C HIS A 35 -0.46 1.75 -1.84
N ILE A 36 -0.26 0.73 -2.68
CA ILE A 36 -1.02 -0.52 -2.67
C ILE A 36 -0.86 -1.20 -1.30
N ALA A 37 0.37 -1.37 -0.81
CA ALA A 37 0.62 -1.95 0.52
C ALA A 37 -0.10 -1.18 1.64
N LYS A 38 -0.08 0.16 1.60
CA LYS A 38 -0.82 1.01 2.56
C LYS A 38 -2.34 0.81 2.46
N GLN A 39 -2.87 0.66 1.25
CA GLN A 39 -4.31 0.41 1.04
C GLN A 39 -4.73 -0.99 1.51
N GLU A 40 -3.89 -2.00 1.31
CA GLU A 40 -4.13 -3.36 1.81
C GLU A 40 -4.20 -3.39 3.34
N ILE A 41 -3.22 -2.80 4.02
CA ILE A 41 -3.18 -2.67 5.49
C ILE A 41 -4.44 -1.93 5.99
N LYS A 42 -4.83 -0.85 5.32
CA LYS A 42 -6.05 -0.09 5.65
C LYS A 42 -7.31 -0.94 5.50
N THR A 43 -7.38 -1.74 4.44
CA THR A 43 -8.53 -2.61 4.17
C THR A 43 -8.66 -3.71 5.22
N GLU A 44 -7.56 -4.38 5.56
CA GLU A 44 -7.54 -5.38 6.64
C GLU A 44 -7.92 -4.76 8.00
N TRP A 45 -7.42 -3.56 8.29
CA TRP A 45 -7.77 -2.83 9.51
C TRP A 45 -9.28 -2.52 9.60
N GLU A 46 -9.88 -2.03 8.50
CA GLU A 46 -11.31 -1.75 8.44
C GLU A 46 -12.15 -3.04 8.57
N GLN A 47 -11.70 -4.15 7.99
CA GLN A 47 -12.35 -5.46 8.18
C GLN A 47 -12.30 -5.91 9.65
N LEU A 48 -11.14 -5.81 10.31
CA LEU A 48 -11.03 -6.12 11.73
C LEU A 48 -11.93 -5.24 12.60
N LYS A 49 -12.04 -3.96 12.26
CA LYS A 49 -12.90 -3.02 12.97
C LYS A 49 -14.38 -3.40 12.82
N LYS A 50 -14.81 -3.76 11.61
CA LYS A 50 -16.17 -4.29 11.37
C LYS A 50 -16.44 -5.55 12.18
N LEU A 51 -15.50 -6.50 12.21
CA LEU A 51 -15.65 -7.73 13.00
C LEU A 51 -15.75 -7.48 14.51
N ARG A 52 -15.06 -6.45 15.02
CA ARG A 52 -15.21 -5.98 16.40
C ARG A 52 -16.60 -5.37 16.62
N ASP A 53 -17.05 -4.54 15.69
CA ASP A 53 -18.31 -3.81 15.82
C ASP A 53 -19.53 -4.75 15.68
N THR A 54 -19.41 -5.85 14.93
CA THR A 54 -20.41 -6.92 14.87
C THR A 54 -20.34 -7.89 16.05
N GLY A 55 -19.38 -7.72 16.97
CA GLY A 55 -19.20 -8.57 18.15
C GLY A 55 -18.68 -9.97 17.88
N GLN A 56 -18.18 -10.24 16.66
CA GLN A 56 -17.67 -11.57 16.26
C GLN A 56 -16.29 -11.90 16.86
N ILE A 57 -15.55 -10.88 17.33
CA ILE A 57 -14.22 -11.07 17.91
C ILE A 57 -14.08 -10.45 19.29
N SER A 58 -13.35 -11.17 20.15
CA SER A 58 -12.99 -10.69 21.47
C SER A 58 -11.88 -9.64 21.42
N ARG A 59 -11.83 -8.74 22.41
CA ARG A 59 -10.76 -7.74 22.56
C ARG A 59 -9.35 -8.37 22.58
N LYS A 60 -9.22 -9.61 23.06
CA LYS A 60 -7.94 -10.35 23.06
C LYS A 60 -7.50 -10.72 21.63
N GLU A 61 -8.40 -11.26 20.82
CA GLU A 61 -8.12 -11.61 19.43
C GLU A 61 -7.83 -10.38 18.57
N PHE A 62 -8.55 -9.27 18.81
CA PHE A 62 -8.28 -8.01 18.12
C PHE A 62 -6.85 -7.50 18.35
N LYS A 63 -6.34 -7.61 19.59
CA LYS A 63 -4.95 -7.20 19.89
C LYS A 63 -3.91 -8.07 19.18
N ILE A 64 -4.14 -9.38 19.10
CA ILE A 64 -3.25 -10.31 18.39
C ILE A 64 -3.24 -10.00 16.90
N ARG A 65 -4.41 -9.86 16.27
CA ARG A 65 -4.53 -9.57 14.83
C ARG A 65 -3.99 -8.19 14.46
N LYS A 66 -4.19 -7.17 15.31
CA LYS A 66 -3.54 -5.87 15.16
C LYS A 66 -2.01 -6.01 15.15
N ALA A 67 -1.45 -6.79 16.08
CA ALA A 67 0.00 -6.98 16.13
C ALA A 67 0.55 -7.74 14.90
N GLN A 68 -0.28 -8.55 14.21
CA GLN A 68 0.11 -9.23 12.98
C GLN A 68 0.14 -8.30 11.76
N ILE A 69 -0.82 -7.37 11.65
CA ILE A 69 -0.93 -6.43 10.51
C ILE A 69 0.16 -5.36 10.54
N PHE A 70 0.59 -4.93 11.73
CA PHE A 70 1.60 -3.87 11.91
C PHE A 70 2.97 -4.42 12.32
N ARG A 71 3.27 -5.69 12.02
CA ARG A 71 4.56 -6.31 12.32
C ARG A 71 5.59 -5.99 11.23
#